data_AF-A0A409YE63-F1
#
_entry.id   AF-A0A409YE63-F1
#
_cell.length_a   1.000
_cell.length_b   1.000
_cell.length_c   1.000
_cell.angle_alpha   90.00
_cell.angle_beta   90.00
_cell.angle_gamma   90.00
#
_symmetry.space_group_name_H-M   'P 1'
#
loop_
_entity.id
_entity.type
_entity.pdbx_description
1 polymer ?
#
loop_
_entity_poly.entity_id
_entity_poly.type
_entity_poly.pdbx_seq_one_letter_code
_entity_poly.pdbx_strand_id
1 'polypeptide(L)'
;MSARLLHRTISSSNVLCRINKPQPHHIHSKFNYPQRAKFHSSSSYSSPNSASPTSSTTVKILPSLGQAAANELVKKLESGDARLTLTAEDKKQIQDLALKSFTTIRCKTITELNKLPETFSSVLSRFVDIERIIRRIDNGGLLSRGQPIYFTERWTQIQKEYTDLIKASEGSANAVRKHVAKLAFDIIPAVNDAKTADEKRGIIDMHIENLRDFETAVKNQEHGMLRLREKIDAYHKDVQSVVAENKKDLAFELKLVNEKIEKRQKELDKFRDEAKPHQRIR
;
A
#
# COMPACT_ATOMS: atom_id res chain seq x y z
N MET A 1 15.10 -12.90 25.78
CA MET A 1 14.89 -14.09 24.91
C MET A 1 14.59 -13.61 23.50
N SER A 2 15.31 -14.19 22.53
CA SER A 2 15.68 -13.64 21.22
C SER A 2 14.55 -13.21 20.28
N ALA A 3 14.71 -12.02 19.67
CA ALA A 3 14.01 -11.60 18.47
C ALA A 3 14.54 -12.39 17.26
N ARG A 4 13.68 -13.19 16.62
CA ARG A 4 14.01 -13.89 15.37
C ARG A 4 13.78 -12.97 14.18
N LEU A 5 14.86 -12.70 13.46
CA LEU A 5 14.89 -12.12 12.12
C LEU A 5 14.01 -12.92 11.14
N LEU A 6 13.16 -12.22 10.39
CA LEU A 6 12.59 -12.73 9.15
C LEU A 6 13.53 -12.38 7.99
N HIS A 7 14.46 -13.29 7.69
CA HIS A 7 15.11 -13.34 6.39
C HIS A 7 14.14 -13.98 5.38
N ARG A 8 13.74 -13.24 4.34
CA ARG A 8 13.16 -13.83 3.13
C ARG A 8 14.23 -13.88 2.05
N THR A 9 14.68 -15.10 1.74
CA THR A 9 15.45 -15.44 0.55
C THR A 9 14.53 -15.30 -0.68
N ILE A 10 14.91 -14.43 -1.62
CA ILE A 10 14.24 -14.31 -2.92
C ILE A 10 14.86 -15.36 -3.84
N SER A 11 14.12 -16.43 -4.11
CA SER A 11 14.44 -17.43 -5.12
C SER A 11 14.19 -16.84 -6.51
N SER A 12 15.25 -16.81 -7.32
CA SER A 12 15.25 -16.36 -8.70
C SER A 12 14.44 -17.34 -9.58
N SER A 13 13.23 -16.97 -9.96
CA SER A 13 12.47 -17.66 -11.01
C SER A 13 12.24 -16.70 -12.18
N ASN A 14 12.84 -17.02 -13.33
CA ASN A 14 12.64 -16.35 -14.61
C ASN A 14 11.19 -16.54 -15.06
N VAL A 15 10.31 -15.61 -14.73
CA VAL A 15 8.97 -15.53 -15.31
C VAL A 15 9.00 -14.53 -16.45
N LEU A 16 9.02 -15.06 -17.68
CA LEU A 16 8.76 -14.31 -18.91
C LEU A 16 7.35 -13.69 -18.83
N CYS A 17 7.27 -12.40 -18.52
CA CYS A 17 6.05 -11.62 -18.70
C CYS A 17 5.66 -11.64 -20.19
N ARG A 18 4.72 -12.49 -20.59
CA ARG A 18 4.07 -12.38 -21.89
C ARG A 18 3.29 -11.07 -21.93
N ILE A 19 3.63 -10.22 -22.90
CA ILE A 19 2.86 -9.04 -23.28
C ILE A 19 1.55 -9.55 -23.89
N ASN A 20 0.48 -9.65 -23.10
CA ASN A 20 -0.85 -9.92 -23.63
C ASN A 20 -1.33 -8.69 -24.41
N LYS A 21 -1.51 -8.86 -25.72
CA LYS A 21 -2.32 -7.95 -26.54
C LYS A 21 -3.75 -7.94 -25.97
N PRO A 22 -4.44 -6.79 -25.90
CA PRO A 22 -5.81 -6.74 -25.42
C PRO A 22 -6.72 -7.53 -26.38
N GLN A 23 -7.44 -8.52 -25.86
CA GLN A 23 -8.56 -9.12 -26.57
C GLN A 23 -9.81 -8.23 -26.42
N PRO A 24 -10.64 -8.10 -27.47
CA PRO A 24 -11.87 -7.31 -27.41
C PRO A 24 -12.94 -8.14 -26.70
N HIS A 25 -13.23 -7.80 -25.43
CA HIS A 25 -14.44 -8.27 -24.78
C HIS A 25 -15.53 -7.21 -24.92
N HIS A 26 -16.56 -7.54 -25.70
CA HIS A 26 -17.85 -6.86 -25.68
C HIS A 26 -18.42 -6.89 -24.27
N ILE A 27 -18.39 -5.75 -23.58
CA ILE A 27 -19.19 -5.52 -22.39
C ILE A 27 -20.19 -4.43 -22.73
N HIS A 28 -21.45 -4.83 -22.88
CA HIS A 28 -22.58 -3.91 -22.86
C HIS A 28 -22.70 -3.30 -21.46
N SER A 29 -22.16 -2.11 -21.27
CA SER A 29 -22.42 -1.28 -20.10
C SER A 29 -23.05 0.03 -20.54
N LYS A 30 -24.34 0.18 -20.24
CA LYS A 30 -25.12 1.40 -20.47
C LYS A 30 -24.70 2.43 -19.42
N PHE A 31 -23.75 3.29 -19.75
CA PHE A 31 -23.52 4.55 -19.03
C PHE A 31 -23.94 5.73 -19.91
N ASN A 32 -25.05 6.35 -19.53
CA ASN A 32 -25.54 7.61 -20.07
C ASN A 32 -24.59 8.72 -19.65
N TYR A 33 -23.97 9.40 -20.62
CA TYR A 33 -23.31 10.69 -20.44
C TYR A 33 -24.15 11.77 -21.12
N PRO A 34 -24.35 12.94 -20.49
CA PRO A 34 -25.02 14.06 -21.13
C PRO A 34 -24.13 14.66 -22.23
N GLN A 35 -24.73 14.87 -23.40
CA GLN A 35 -24.12 15.56 -24.54
C GLN A 35 -23.80 17.02 -24.17
N ARG A 36 -22.58 17.47 -24.48
CA ARG A 36 -22.27 18.90 -24.52
C ARG A 36 -21.52 19.28 -25.79
N ALA A 37 -22.27 19.99 -26.62
CA ALA A 37 -21.93 21.05 -27.58
C ALA A 37 -20.77 20.84 -28.56
N LYS A 38 -21.17 20.65 -29.83
CA LYS A 38 -20.38 20.93 -31.04
C LYS A 38 -20.07 22.42 -31.11
N PHE A 39 -18.82 22.78 -31.28
CA PHE A 39 -18.44 24.06 -31.88
C PHE A 39 -17.96 23.81 -33.30
N HIS A 40 -18.73 24.34 -34.25
CA HIS A 40 -18.28 24.59 -35.61
C HIS A 40 -17.51 25.91 -35.61
N SER A 41 -16.33 25.91 -36.22
CA SER A 41 -15.76 27.12 -36.81
C SER A 41 -14.86 26.73 -37.97
N SER A 42 -15.44 26.77 -39.17
CA SER A 42 -14.73 26.87 -40.43
C SER A 42 -14.13 28.28 -40.53
N SER A 43 -12.88 28.42 -40.95
CA SER A 43 -12.47 29.58 -41.75
C SER A 43 -11.18 29.33 -42.50
N SER A 44 -11.18 29.90 -43.70
CA SER A 44 -10.32 29.82 -44.87
C SER A 44 -8.89 30.37 -44.74
N TYR A 45 -8.02 29.79 -45.57
CA TYR A 45 -6.93 30.38 -46.36
C TYR A 45 -6.43 31.79 -45.98
N SER A 46 -5.11 31.88 -45.74
CA SER A 46 -4.19 32.81 -46.42
C SER A 46 -2.73 32.47 -46.04
N SER A 47 -1.93 32.18 -47.06
CA SER A 47 -0.46 32.39 -47.06
C SER A 47 -0.22 33.58 -48.01
N PRO A 48 0.97 34.21 -48.08
CA PRO A 48 2.22 33.91 -47.38
C PRO A 48 2.88 35.15 -46.73
N ASN A 49 3.90 34.96 -45.89
CA ASN A 49 5.05 35.87 -45.92
C ASN A 49 6.33 35.26 -45.32
N SER A 50 7.36 35.39 -46.14
CA SER A 50 8.79 35.42 -45.89
C SER A 50 9.21 35.70 -44.43
N ALA A 51 9.96 34.76 -43.85
CA ALA A 51 10.93 35.05 -42.81
C ALA A 51 12.13 34.09 -42.95
N SER A 52 13.30 34.70 -42.82
CA SER A 52 14.65 34.23 -43.14
C SER A 52 15.05 32.86 -42.56
N PRO A 53 16.01 32.16 -43.19
CA PRO A 53 16.55 30.92 -42.64
C PRO A 53 17.44 31.25 -41.43
N THR A 54 16.92 31.10 -40.22
CA THR A 54 17.78 30.91 -39.05
C THR A 54 18.50 29.57 -39.22
N SER A 55 19.80 29.66 -39.45
CA SER A 55 20.74 28.55 -39.59
C SER A 55 20.79 27.71 -38.31
N SER A 56 19.83 26.79 -38.17
CA SER A 56 19.85 25.73 -37.17
C SER A 56 21.03 24.82 -37.48
N THR A 57 22.13 24.98 -36.74
CA THR A 57 23.35 24.19 -36.91
C THR A 57 23.11 22.80 -36.34
N THR A 58 22.80 21.85 -37.21
CA THR A 58 22.67 20.42 -36.88
C THR A 58 24.06 19.86 -36.55
N VAL A 59 24.35 19.62 -35.28
CA VAL A 59 25.62 19.03 -34.86
C VAL A 59 25.53 17.51 -34.99
N LYS A 60 26.22 16.94 -35.98
CA LYS A 60 26.49 15.49 -36.08
C LYS A 60 27.58 15.13 -35.07
N ILE A 61 27.26 14.28 -34.10
CA ILE A 61 28.26 13.71 -33.18
C ILE A 61 28.97 12.57 -33.93
N LEU A 62 30.22 12.80 -34.35
CA LEU A 62 31.15 11.78 -34.84
C LEU A 62 32.14 11.41 -33.71
N PRO A 63 32.63 10.16 -33.62
CA PRO A 63 33.44 9.73 -32.49
C PRO A 63 34.91 10.13 -32.67
N SER A 64 35.24 11.41 -32.40
CA SER A 64 36.57 11.88 -31.95
C SER A 64 36.60 13.42 -31.75
N LEU A 65 35.70 13.99 -30.95
CA LEU A 65 35.81 15.41 -30.63
C LEU A 65 36.85 15.62 -29.52
N GLY A 66 37.98 16.25 -29.85
CA GLY A 66 38.94 16.74 -28.86
C GLY A 66 38.34 17.76 -27.89
N GLN A 67 39.01 18.00 -26.75
CA GLN A 67 38.53 18.80 -25.61
C GLN A 67 37.89 20.15 -26.00
N ALA A 68 38.41 20.82 -27.04
CA ALA A 68 37.89 22.11 -27.52
C ALA A 68 36.47 22.01 -28.12
N ALA A 69 36.19 20.94 -28.87
CA ALA A 69 34.89 20.73 -29.49
C ALA A 69 33.85 20.19 -28.47
N ALA A 70 34.31 19.46 -27.45
CA ALA A 70 33.49 19.12 -26.28
C ALA A 70 33.12 20.37 -25.47
N ASN A 71 34.06 21.30 -25.26
CA ASN A 71 33.79 22.56 -24.57
C ASN A 71 32.84 23.48 -25.36
N GLU A 72 32.93 23.50 -26.69
CA GLU A 72 32.00 24.27 -27.54
C GLU A 72 30.58 23.67 -27.52
N LEU A 73 30.47 22.34 -27.47
CA LEU A 73 29.19 21.64 -27.29
C LEU A 73 28.58 21.92 -25.92
N VAL A 74 29.37 21.92 -24.85
CA VAL A 74 28.92 22.29 -23.50
C VAL A 74 28.44 23.74 -23.49
N LYS A 75 29.18 24.68 -24.10
CA LYS A 75 28.76 26.09 -24.23
C LYS A 75 27.45 26.26 -25.02
N LYS A 76 27.26 25.48 -26.11
CA LYS A 76 26.03 25.49 -26.92
C LYS A 76 24.84 24.83 -26.20
N LEU A 77 25.10 23.84 -25.36
CA LEU A 77 24.11 23.21 -24.47
C LEU A 77 23.72 24.15 -23.33
N GLU A 78 24.67 24.90 -22.76
CA GLU A 78 24.44 25.92 -21.73
C GLU A 78 23.67 27.13 -22.26
N SER A 79 23.76 27.42 -23.56
CA SER A 79 22.96 28.48 -24.21
C SER A 79 21.52 28.09 -24.55
N GLY A 80 21.08 26.86 -24.29
CA GLY A 80 19.69 26.40 -24.51
C GLY A 80 19.27 26.16 -25.97
N ASP A 81 19.95 26.77 -26.95
CA ASP A 81 19.59 26.72 -28.37
C ASP A 81 20.02 25.45 -29.14
N ALA A 82 20.83 24.59 -28.53
CA ALA A 82 21.30 23.36 -29.18
C ALA A 82 20.22 22.27 -29.18
N ARG A 83 19.63 21.99 -30.35
CA ARG A 83 18.81 20.79 -30.55
C ARG A 83 19.70 19.55 -30.58
N LEU A 84 19.60 18.73 -29.52
CA LEU A 84 20.31 17.46 -29.42
C LEU A 84 19.75 16.43 -30.42
N THR A 85 20.38 16.35 -31.59
CA THR A 85 20.16 15.28 -32.55
C THR A 85 21.07 14.10 -32.25
N LEU A 86 20.56 13.14 -31.47
CA LEU A 86 21.19 11.83 -31.28
C LEU A 86 21.27 11.08 -32.62
N THR A 87 22.34 10.29 -32.83
CA THR A 87 22.42 9.42 -34.00
C THR A 87 21.33 8.34 -33.94
N ALA A 88 20.98 7.74 -35.09
CA ALA A 88 20.00 6.66 -35.11
C ALA A 88 20.42 5.47 -34.24
N GLU A 89 21.73 5.19 -34.16
CA GLU A 89 22.29 4.13 -33.34
C GLU A 89 22.18 4.48 -31.84
N ASP A 90 22.52 5.70 -31.43
CA ASP A 90 22.36 6.14 -30.03
C ASP A 90 20.89 6.11 -29.59
N LYS A 91 19.98 6.58 -30.46
CA LYS A 91 18.53 6.52 -30.19
C LYS A 91 18.07 5.08 -30.00
N LYS A 92 18.52 4.16 -30.85
CA LYS A 92 18.18 2.74 -30.76
C LYS A 92 18.75 2.10 -29.49
N GLN A 93 20.01 2.37 -29.15
CA GLN A 93 20.63 1.86 -27.93
C GLN A 93 19.94 2.37 -26.66
N ILE A 94 19.63 3.68 -26.59
CA ILE A 94 18.88 4.27 -25.47
C ILE A 94 17.48 3.68 -25.39
N GLN A 95 16.82 3.48 -26.53
CA GLN A 95 15.49 2.89 -26.58
C GLN A 95 15.50 1.43 -26.13
N ASP A 96 16.46 0.62 -26.57
CA ASP A 96 16.61 -0.78 -26.18
C ASP A 96 16.95 -0.92 -24.68
N LEU A 97 17.86 -0.07 -24.17
CA LEU A 97 18.15 0.01 -22.73
C LEU A 97 16.93 0.44 -21.92
N ALA A 98 16.23 1.49 -22.35
CA ALA A 98 15.02 1.97 -21.69
C ALA A 98 13.94 0.88 -21.68
N LEU A 99 13.67 0.22 -22.81
CA LEU A 99 12.70 -0.87 -22.91
C LEU A 99 13.06 -2.06 -22.03
N LYS A 100 14.32 -2.50 -22.02
CA LYS A 100 14.79 -3.64 -21.22
C LYS A 100 14.69 -3.36 -19.72
N SER A 101 15.18 -2.19 -19.29
CA SER A 101 15.14 -1.74 -17.90
C SER A 101 13.69 -1.56 -17.44
N PHE A 102 12.89 -0.89 -18.26
CA PHE A 102 11.49 -0.63 -18.00
C PHE A 102 10.68 -1.91 -17.88
N THR A 103 10.84 -2.86 -18.81
CA THR A 103 10.11 -4.14 -18.78
C THR A 103 10.44 -4.92 -17.51
N THR A 104 11.71 -4.97 -17.12
CA THR A 104 12.16 -5.65 -15.91
C THR A 104 11.57 -5.00 -14.65
N ILE A 105 11.71 -3.68 -14.51
CA ILE A 105 11.21 -2.92 -13.35
C ILE A 105 9.68 -2.99 -13.28
N ARG A 106 9.00 -2.83 -14.41
CA ARG A 106 7.54 -2.94 -14.51
C ARG A 106 7.06 -4.32 -14.10
N CYS A 107 7.68 -5.40 -14.59
CA CYS A 107 7.29 -6.76 -14.22
C CYS A 107 7.46 -7.00 -12.72
N LYS A 108 8.60 -6.62 -12.14
CA LYS A 108 8.82 -6.73 -10.69
C LYS A 108 7.78 -5.93 -9.90
N THR A 109 7.55 -4.68 -10.29
CA THR A 109 6.58 -3.79 -9.64
C THR A 109 5.16 -4.36 -9.71
N ILE A 110 4.71 -4.80 -10.90
CA ILE A 110 3.37 -5.38 -11.06
C ILE A 110 3.23 -6.67 -10.25
N THR A 111 4.27 -7.51 -10.24
CA THR A 111 4.25 -8.78 -9.49
C THR A 111 4.11 -8.53 -8.00
N GLU A 112 4.89 -7.61 -7.43
CA GLU A 112 4.78 -7.27 -6.01
C GLU A 112 3.44 -6.59 -5.69
N LEU A 113 2.97 -5.66 -6.54
CA LEU A 113 1.67 -5.04 -6.37
C LEU A 113 0.51 -6.04 -6.44
N ASN A 114 0.65 -7.13 -7.18
CA ASN A 114 -0.39 -8.17 -7.27
C ASN A 114 -0.41 -9.10 -6.04
N LYS A 115 0.68 -9.17 -5.25
CA LYS A 115 0.72 -9.96 -3.99
C LYS A 115 0.13 -9.19 -2.80
N LEU A 116 0.06 -7.86 -2.88
CA LEU A 116 -0.44 -7.02 -1.79
C LEU A 116 -1.90 -7.33 -1.42
N PRO A 117 -2.86 -7.44 -2.36
CA PRO A 117 -4.25 -7.76 -2.03
C PRO A 117 -4.44 -9.06 -1.27
N GLU A 118 -3.68 -10.11 -1.61
CA GLU A 118 -3.72 -11.40 -0.90
C GLU A 118 -3.28 -11.24 0.56
N THR A 119 -2.20 -10.49 0.77
CA THR A 119 -1.68 -10.20 2.11
C THR A 119 -2.70 -9.39 2.94
N PHE A 120 -3.30 -8.36 2.35
CA PHE A 120 -4.30 -7.54 3.02
C PHE A 120 -5.57 -8.32 3.35
N SER A 121 -6.04 -9.15 2.44
CA SER A 121 -7.20 -10.02 2.66
C SER A 121 -6.97 -11.00 3.81
N SER A 122 -5.76 -11.59 3.88
CA SER A 122 -5.37 -12.49 4.97
C SER A 122 -5.40 -11.77 6.33
N VAL A 123 -4.87 -10.55 6.41
CA VAL A 123 -4.88 -9.75 7.66
C VAL A 123 -6.30 -9.32 8.03
N LEU A 124 -7.13 -8.87 7.08
CA LEU A 124 -8.54 -8.55 7.33
C LEU A 124 -9.32 -9.75 7.87
N SER A 125 -9.08 -10.95 7.34
CA SER A 125 -9.68 -12.18 7.86
C SER A 125 -9.30 -12.41 9.32
N ARG A 126 -8.03 -12.17 9.68
CA ARG A 126 -7.58 -12.24 11.08
C ARG A 126 -8.27 -11.21 11.98
N PHE A 127 -8.57 -10.01 11.48
CA PHE A 127 -9.34 -9.03 12.26
C PHE A 127 -10.73 -9.55 12.65
N VAL A 128 -11.41 -10.21 11.71
CA VAL A 128 -12.74 -10.81 11.94
C VAL A 128 -12.67 -11.97 12.93
N ASP A 129 -11.67 -12.85 12.81
CA ASP A 129 -11.49 -13.96 13.74
C ASP A 129 -11.21 -13.48 15.16
N ILE A 130 -10.36 -12.46 15.31
CA ILE A 130 -10.04 -11.87 16.61
C ILE A 130 -11.27 -11.15 17.18
N GLU A 131 -12.05 -10.44 16.37
CA GLU A 131 -13.30 -9.82 16.80
C GLU A 131 -14.27 -10.85 17.38
N ARG A 132 -14.40 -12.02 16.75
CA ARG A 132 -15.24 -13.11 17.26
C ARG A 132 -14.79 -13.57 18.65
N ILE A 133 -13.48 -13.63 18.89
CA ILE A 133 -12.91 -14.00 20.20
C ILE A 133 -13.21 -12.90 21.22
N ILE A 134 -12.99 -11.64 20.86
CA ILE A 134 -13.24 -10.49 21.73
C ILE A 134 -14.71 -10.41 22.14
N ARG A 135 -15.65 -10.60 21.21
CA ARG A 135 -17.08 -10.63 21.52
C ARG A 135 -17.43 -11.72 22.54
N ARG A 136 -16.77 -12.88 22.50
CA ARG A 136 -16.97 -13.93 23.51
C ARG A 136 -16.45 -13.50 24.88
N ILE A 137 -15.34 -12.77 24.91
CA ILE A 137 -14.77 -12.19 26.14
C ILE A 137 -15.76 -11.16 26.72
N ASP A 138 -16.23 -10.23 25.89
CA ASP A 138 -17.20 -9.20 26.29
C ASP A 138 -18.51 -9.81 26.80
N ASN A 139 -19.04 -10.83 26.11
CA ASN A 139 -20.24 -11.56 26.54
C ASN A 139 -20.02 -12.36 27.84
N GLY A 140 -18.77 -12.64 28.21
CA GLY A 140 -18.41 -13.25 29.47
C GLY A 140 -18.59 -12.32 30.67
N GLY A 141 -18.89 -11.03 30.44
CA GLY A 141 -19.19 -10.08 31.50
C GLY A 141 -17.96 -9.71 32.34
N LEU A 142 -16.82 -9.49 31.69
CA LEU A 142 -15.62 -9.04 32.39
C LEU A 142 -15.83 -7.69 33.06
N LEU A 143 -15.32 -7.58 34.29
CA LEU A 143 -15.39 -6.37 35.09
C LEU A 143 -13.98 -5.81 35.28
N SER A 144 -13.82 -4.49 35.25
CA SER A 144 -12.61 -3.85 35.79
C SER A 144 -13.03 -2.81 36.80
N ARG A 145 -12.48 -2.89 38.01
CA ARG A 145 -12.87 -2.04 39.14
C ARG A 145 -14.39 -2.04 39.38
N GLY A 146 -15.03 -3.19 39.16
CA GLY A 146 -16.48 -3.39 39.32
C GLY A 146 -17.35 -2.84 38.19
N GLN A 147 -16.78 -2.33 37.09
CA GLN A 147 -17.54 -1.85 35.93
C GLN A 147 -17.38 -2.79 34.74
N PRO A 148 -18.45 -3.06 33.96
CA PRO A 148 -18.34 -3.81 32.72
C PRO A 148 -17.36 -3.16 31.75
N ILE A 149 -16.47 -3.97 31.16
CA ILE A 149 -15.60 -3.53 30.07
C ILE A 149 -15.99 -4.24 28.79
N TYR A 150 -16.03 -3.46 27.70
CA TYR A 150 -16.25 -3.95 26.35
C TYR A 150 -15.04 -3.60 25.47
N PHE A 151 -14.38 -4.61 24.95
CA PHE A 151 -13.21 -4.44 24.10
C PHE A 151 -13.57 -4.36 22.60
N THR A 152 -14.76 -4.84 22.22
CA THR A 152 -15.21 -4.91 20.81
C THR A 152 -15.15 -3.55 20.13
N GLU A 153 -15.63 -2.48 20.76
CA GLU A 153 -15.65 -1.13 20.16
C GLU A 153 -14.25 -0.63 19.80
N ARG A 154 -13.30 -0.75 20.74
CA ARG A 154 -11.91 -0.35 20.49
C ARG A 154 -11.25 -1.20 19.41
N TRP A 155 -11.55 -2.50 19.35
CA TRP A 155 -11.08 -3.37 18.27
C TRP A 155 -11.63 -2.96 16.90
N THR A 156 -12.93 -2.67 16.82
CA THR A 156 -13.56 -2.19 15.58
C THR A 156 -12.91 -0.90 15.09
N GLN A 157 -12.53 0.00 15.99
CA GLN A 157 -11.81 1.22 15.63
C GLN A 157 -10.42 0.92 15.06
N ILE A 158 -9.66 0.00 15.66
CA ILE A 158 -8.36 -0.44 15.12
C ILE A 158 -8.53 -1.08 13.73
N GLN A 159 -9.54 -1.93 13.54
CA GLN A 159 -9.84 -2.53 12.24
C GLN A 159 -10.20 -1.50 11.17
N LYS A 160 -10.98 -0.46 11.55
CA LYS A 160 -11.31 0.66 10.66
C LYS A 160 -10.05 1.41 10.22
N GLU A 161 -9.17 1.75 11.17
CA GLU A 161 -7.89 2.41 10.85
C GLU A 161 -7.03 1.56 9.91
N TYR A 162 -6.96 0.24 10.14
CA TYR A 162 -6.29 -0.68 9.21
C TYR A 162 -6.89 -0.60 7.80
N THR A 163 -8.21 -0.68 7.70
CA THR A 163 -8.93 -0.65 6.42
C THR A 163 -8.69 0.66 5.65
N ASP A 164 -8.66 1.79 6.36
CA ASP A 164 -8.40 3.09 5.76
C ASP A 164 -6.94 3.21 5.27
N LEU A 165 -5.96 2.69 6.03
CA LEU A 165 -4.57 2.61 5.59
C LEU A 165 -4.41 1.74 4.34
N ILE A 166 -5.10 0.60 4.26
CA ILE A 166 -5.07 -0.27 3.07
C ILE A 166 -5.64 0.45 1.85
N LYS A 167 -6.79 1.13 1.98
CA LYS A 167 -7.37 1.92 0.88
C LYS A 167 -6.40 2.99 0.38
N ALA A 168 -5.72 3.68 1.31
CA ALA A 168 -4.70 4.66 0.95
C ALA A 168 -3.53 4.01 0.19
N SER A 169 -3.05 2.84 0.64
CA SER A 169 -1.99 2.08 -0.02
C SER A 169 -2.38 1.58 -1.41
N GLU A 170 -3.62 1.12 -1.60
CA GLU A 170 -4.17 0.76 -2.91
C GLU A 170 -4.22 1.98 -3.84
N GLY A 171 -4.62 3.15 -3.33
CA GLY A 171 -4.59 4.41 -4.06
C GLY A 171 -3.18 4.74 -4.59
N SER A 172 -2.18 4.72 -3.71
CA SER A 172 -0.78 4.97 -4.06
C SER A 172 -0.23 3.93 -5.04
N ALA A 173 -0.52 2.64 -4.82
CA ALA A 173 -0.13 1.55 -5.72
C ALA A 173 -0.71 1.72 -7.12
N ASN A 174 -1.98 2.10 -7.22
CA ASN A 174 -2.65 2.36 -8.50
C ASN A 174 -2.07 3.59 -9.21
N ALA A 175 -1.73 4.64 -8.47
CA ALA A 175 -1.04 5.81 -9.02
C ALA A 175 0.31 5.40 -9.63
N VAL A 176 1.14 4.65 -8.91
CA VAL A 176 2.42 4.15 -9.44
C VAL A 176 2.25 3.25 -10.63
N ARG A 177 1.27 2.33 -10.60
CA ARG A 177 0.98 1.47 -11.75
C ARG A 177 0.68 2.31 -13.01
N LYS A 178 -0.11 3.37 -12.88
CA LYS A 178 -0.40 4.32 -13.97
C LYS A 178 0.85 5.08 -14.41
N HIS A 179 1.65 5.59 -13.47
CA HIS A 179 2.88 6.33 -13.79
C HIS A 179 3.93 5.45 -14.46
N VAL A 180 4.19 4.25 -13.93
CA VAL A 180 5.06 3.27 -14.57
C VAL A 180 4.53 2.97 -15.97
N ALA A 181 3.24 2.67 -16.14
CA ALA A 181 2.70 2.42 -17.47
C ALA A 181 2.94 3.59 -18.45
N LYS A 182 2.82 4.85 -18.01
CA LYS A 182 3.05 6.04 -18.82
C LYS A 182 4.52 6.34 -19.11
N LEU A 183 5.43 6.04 -18.18
CA LEU A 183 6.86 6.38 -18.29
C LEU A 183 7.49 5.89 -19.60
N ALA A 184 7.16 4.69 -20.06
CA ALA A 184 7.64 4.20 -21.36
C ALA A 184 7.04 4.95 -22.56
N PHE A 185 5.79 5.40 -22.45
CA PHE A 185 5.14 6.21 -23.48
C PHE A 185 5.60 7.67 -23.48
N ASP A 186 6.15 8.16 -22.38
CA ASP A 186 6.61 9.56 -22.27
C ASP A 186 8.11 9.67 -22.59
N ILE A 187 8.94 8.74 -22.10
CA ILE A 187 10.39 8.74 -22.33
C ILE A 187 10.75 8.36 -23.77
N ILE A 188 10.11 7.36 -24.37
CA ILE A 188 10.48 6.90 -25.72
C ILE A 188 10.25 8.00 -26.77
N PRO A 189 9.11 8.73 -26.78
CA PRO A 189 8.94 9.90 -27.64
C PRO A 189 9.88 11.05 -27.27
N ALA A 190 10.13 11.33 -25.98
CA ALA A 190 11.07 12.38 -25.58
C ALA A 190 12.51 12.12 -26.09
N VAL A 191 12.93 10.87 -26.21
CA VAL A 191 14.23 10.49 -26.82
C VAL A 191 14.22 10.72 -28.34
N ASN A 192 13.09 10.42 -29.00
CA ASN A 192 12.98 10.47 -30.46
C ASN A 192 12.71 11.86 -31.02
N ASP A 193 11.94 12.68 -30.30
CA ASP A 193 11.56 14.03 -30.69
C ASP A 193 12.76 14.98 -30.71
N ALA A 194 12.76 15.87 -31.70
CA ALA A 194 13.72 16.97 -31.80
C ALA A 194 13.34 18.11 -30.83
N LYS A 195 13.34 17.79 -29.54
CA LYS A 195 13.15 18.74 -28.44
C LYS A 195 14.49 19.31 -27.96
N THR A 196 14.45 20.49 -27.37
CA THR A 196 15.59 21.10 -26.68
C THR A 196 16.00 20.27 -25.46
N ALA A 197 17.22 20.49 -24.96
CA ALA A 197 17.68 19.83 -23.75
C ALA A 197 16.79 20.15 -22.54
N ASP A 198 16.31 21.39 -22.44
CA ASP A 198 15.47 21.87 -21.34
C ASP A 198 14.08 21.25 -21.36
N GLU A 199 13.45 21.10 -22.53
CA GLU A 199 12.16 20.40 -22.65
C GLU A 199 12.28 18.92 -22.25
N LYS A 200 13.35 18.25 -22.65
CA LYS A 200 13.60 16.84 -22.26
C LYS A 200 13.88 16.72 -20.77
N ARG A 201 14.63 17.66 -20.19
CA ARG A 201 14.90 17.74 -18.76
C ARG A 201 13.60 17.96 -17.98
N GLY A 202 12.72 18.86 -18.42
CA GLY A 202 11.43 19.10 -17.78
C GLY A 202 10.53 17.86 -17.71
N ILE A 203 10.52 17.02 -18.76
CA ILE A 203 9.79 15.74 -18.74
C ILE A 203 10.37 14.79 -17.69
N ILE A 204 11.70 14.68 -17.62
CA ILE A 204 12.39 13.82 -16.65
C ILE A 204 12.16 14.33 -15.22
N ASP A 205 12.30 15.63 -14.97
CA ASP A 205 12.13 16.25 -13.67
C ASP A 205 10.71 16.06 -13.14
N MET A 206 9.70 16.23 -14.00
CA MET A 206 8.31 15.92 -13.67
C MET A 206 8.13 14.45 -13.24
N HIS A 207 8.79 13.50 -13.91
CA HIS A 207 8.74 12.09 -13.49
C HIS A 207 9.45 11.84 -12.17
N ILE A 208 10.60 12.48 -11.94
CA ILE A 208 11.33 12.40 -10.67
C ILE A 208 10.47 12.94 -9.52
N GLU A 209 9.80 14.07 -9.72
CA GLU A 209 8.91 14.68 -8.73
C GLU A 209 7.75 13.75 -8.37
N ASN A 210 7.05 13.18 -9.36
CA ASN A 210 5.98 12.21 -9.11
C ASN A 210 6.46 10.97 -8.33
N LEU A 211 7.69 10.50 -8.58
CA LEU A 211 8.27 9.38 -7.81
C LEU A 211 8.58 9.78 -6.36
N ARG A 212 9.02 11.01 -6.11
CA ARG A 212 9.24 11.55 -4.76
C ARG A 212 7.93 11.70 -3.99
N ASP A 213 6.87 12.14 -4.65
CA ASP A 213 5.52 12.22 -4.05
C ASP A 213 5.03 10.85 -3.64
N PHE A 214 5.21 9.85 -4.51
CA PHE A 214 4.89 8.47 -4.17
C PHE A 214 5.72 7.95 -2.99
N GLU A 215 7.03 8.17 -2.99
CA GLU A 215 7.90 7.76 -1.89
C GLU A 215 7.44 8.37 -0.56
N THR A 216 7.09 9.66 -0.58
CA THR A 216 6.55 10.37 0.59
C THR A 216 5.22 9.77 1.05
N ALA A 217 4.31 9.48 0.12
CA ALA A 217 3.03 8.84 0.45
C ALA A 217 3.22 7.45 1.07
N VAL A 218 4.14 6.63 0.54
CA VAL A 218 4.45 5.30 1.09
C VAL A 218 5.08 5.40 2.48
N LYS A 219 6.02 6.32 2.71
CA LYS A 219 6.60 6.54 4.05
C LYS A 219 5.54 6.93 5.08
N ASN A 220 4.59 7.78 4.70
CA ASN A 220 3.48 8.15 5.57
C ASN A 220 2.58 6.95 5.90
N GLN A 221 2.32 6.07 4.92
CA GLN A 221 1.55 4.84 5.12
C GLN A 221 2.29 3.83 6.00
N GLU A 222 3.60 3.66 5.79
CA GLU A 222 4.46 2.82 6.62
C GLU A 222 4.41 3.27 8.08
N HIS A 223 4.55 4.58 8.33
CA HIS A 223 4.44 5.15 9.66
C HIS A 223 3.05 4.93 10.27
N GLY A 224 2.00 5.04 9.47
CA GLY A 224 0.63 4.69 9.87
C GLY A 224 0.50 3.23 10.30
N MET A 225 1.09 2.30 9.55
CA MET A 225 1.09 0.87 9.88
C MET A 225 1.89 0.57 11.15
N LEU A 226 3.01 1.25 11.37
CA LEU A 226 3.80 1.12 12.60
C LEU A 226 2.99 1.59 13.83
N ARG A 227 2.36 2.75 13.76
CA ARG A 227 1.47 3.25 14.83
C ARG A 227 0.30 2.32 15.09
N LEU A 228 -0.30 1.76 14.03
CA LEU A 228 -1.38 0.79 14.17
C LEU A 228 -0.91 -0.47 14.90
N ARG A 229 0.29 -0.97 14.59
CA ARG A 229 0.89 -2.10 15.30
C ARG A 229 1.05 -1.78 16.80
N GLU A 230 1.56 -0.60 17.15
CA GLU A 230 1.68 -0.18 18.55
C GLU A 230 0.31 -0.15 19.25
N LYS A 231 -0.74 0.33 18.58
CA LYS A 231 -2.11 0.29 19.10
C LYS A 231 -2.62 -1.13 19.34
N ILE A 232 -2.33 -2.06 18.43
CA ILE A 232 -2.68 -3.49 18.57
C ILE A 232 -1.93 -4.09 19.77
N ASP A 233 -0.64 -3.81 19.91
CA ASP A 233 0.18 -4.33 21.02
C ASP A 233 -0.31 -3.78 22.37
N ALA A 234 -0.64 -2.49 22.44
CA ALA A 234 -1.23 -1.87 23.63
C ALA A 234 -2.61 -2.50 23.96
N TYR A 235 -3.47 -2.64 22.96
CA TYR A 235 -4.77 -3.30 23.11
C TYR A 235 -4.63 -4.74 23.63
N HIS A 236 -3.69 -5.51 23.08
CA HIS A 236 -3.44 -6.88 23.53
C HIS A 236 -3.02 -6.94 25.00
N LYS A 237 -2.10 -6.06 25.42
CA LYS A 237 -1.67 -5.97 26.82
C LYS A 237 -2.83 -5.62 27.76
N ASP A 238 -3.68 -4.68 27.35
CA ASP A 238 -4.83 -4.26 28.16
C ASP A 238 -5.82 -5.42 28.35
N VAL A 239 -6.17 -6.13 27.27
CA VAL A 239 -7.03 -7.33 27.33
C VAL A 239 -6.42 -8.39 28.25
N GLN A 240 -5.12 -8.68 28.10
CA GLN A 240 -4.44 -9.65 28.95
C GLN A 240 -4.47 -9.27 30.44
N SER A 241 -4.23 -7.99 30.74
CA SER A 241 -4.24 -7.49 32.12
C SER A 241 -5.61 -7.65 32.77
N VAL A 242 -6.67 -7.21 32.08
CA VAL A 242 -8.05 -7.31 32.61
C VAL A 242 -8.49 -8.76 32.76
N VAL A 243 -8.21 -9.62 31.78
CA VAL A 243 -8.52 -11.05 31.87
C VAL A 243 -7.78 -11.70 33.05
N ALA A 244 -6.51 -11.34 33.27
CA ALA A 244 -5.73 -11.88 34.38
C ALA A 244 -6.25 -11.43 35.76
N GLU A 245 -6.71 -10.18 35.87
CA GLU A 245 -7.34 -9.64 37.07
C GLU A 245 -8.66 -10.38 37.38
N ASN A 246 -9.58 -10.44 36.39
CA ASN A 246 -10.86 -11.14 36.55
C ASN A 246 -10.68 -12.62 36.91
N LYS A 247 -9.68 -13.29 36.33
CA LYS A 247 -9.40 -14.69 36.67
C LYS A 247 -8.99 -14.86 38.14
N LYS A 248 -8.24 -13.91 38.70
CA LYS A 248 -7.87 -13.93 40.13
C LYS A 248 -9.08 -13.68 41.01
N ASP A 249 -9.91 -12.71 40.65
CA ASP A 249 -11.12 -12.36 41.41
C ASP A 249 -12.11 -13.53 41.43
N LEU A 250 -12.38 -14.13 40.27
CA LEU A 250 -13.23 -15.32 40.16
C LEU A 250 -12.68 -16.51 40.96
N ALA A 251 -11.37 -16.74 40.95
CA ALA A 251 -10.77 -17.81 41.75
C ALA A 251 -10.94 -17.57 43.26
N PHE A 252 -10.86 -16.32 43.70
CA PHE A 252 -11.12 -15.94 45.09
C PHE A 252 -12.59 -16.13 45.46
N GLU A 253 -13.52 -15.66 44.62
CA GLU A 253 -14.96 -15.85 44.85
C GLU A 253 -15.37 -17.32 44.88
N LEU A 254 -14.85 -18.13 43.95
CA LEU A 254 -15.10 -19.58 43.93
C LEU A 254 -14.62 -20.25 45.23
N LYS A 255 -13.45 -19.85 45.74
CA LYS A 255 -12.95 -20.35 47.02
C LYS A 255 -13.91 -20.00 48.17
N LEU A 256 -14.37 -18.75 48.22
CA LEU A 256 -15.31 -18.30 49.25
C LEU A 256 -16.66 -19.03 49.17
N VAL A 257 -17.15 -19.28 47.96
CA VAL A 257 -18.38 -20.06 47.74
C VAL A 257 -18.19 -21.51 48.19
N ASN A 258 -17.07 -22.14 47.86
CA ASN A 258 -16.77 -23.50 48.31
C ASN A 258 -16.71 -23.59 49.84
N GLU A 259 -16.05 -22.65 50.51
CA GLU A 259 -16.01 -22.58 51.99
C GLU A 259 -17.42 -22.45 52.59
N LYS A 260 -18.30 -21.65 51.97
CA LYS A 260 -19.72 -21.54 52.39
C LYS A 260 -20.51 -22.83 52.17
N ILE A 261 -20.28 -23.53 51.05
CA ILE A 261 -20.91 -24.82 50.76
C ILE A 261 -20.48 -25.85 51.80
N GLU A 262 -19.18 -25.96 52.08
CA GLU A 262 -18.65 -26.87 53.10
C GLU A 262 -19.22 -26.58 54.49
N LYS A 263 -19.33 -25.29 54.86
CA LYS A 263 -19.94 -24.90 56.13
C LYS A 263 -21.41 -25.34 56.22
N ARG A 264 -22.20 -25.07 55.17
CA ARG A 264 -23.61 -25.48 55.12
C ARG A 264 -23.77 -27.00 55.11
N GLN A 265 -22.88 -27.73 54.45
CA GLN A 265 -22.89 -29.19 54.45
C GLN A 265 -22.67 -29.74 55.87
N LYS A 266 -21.71 -29.19 56.62
CA LYS A 266 -21.48 -29.56 58.04
C LYS A 266 -22.69 -29.25 58.92
N GLU A 267 -23.37 -28.13 58.71
CA GLU A 267 -24.60 -27.77 59.43
C GLU A 267 -25.73 -28.77 59.12
N LEU A 268 -25.92 -29.16 57.86
CA LEU A 268 -26.90 -30.16 57.46
C LEU A 268 -26.60 -31.54 58.06
N ASP A 269 -25.35 -31.97 58.06
CA ASP A 269 -24.95 -33.24 58.65
C ASP A 269 -25.21 -33.27 60.16
N LYS A 270 -24.95 -32.15 60.85
CA LYS A 270 -25.29 -32.00 62.27
C LYS A 270 -26.80 -32.14 62.52
N PHE A 271 -27.65 -31.44 61.76
CA PHE A 271 -29.10 -31.58 61.90
C PHE A 271 -29.59 -33.00 61.60
N ARG A 272 -28.99 -33.66 60.60
CA ARG A 272 -29.31 -35.05 60.26
C ARG A 272 -28.99 -35.99 61.42
N ASP A 273 -27.85 -35.81 62.07
CA ASP A 273 -27.46 -36.64 63.22
C ASP A 273 -28.34 -36.40 64.44
N GLU A 274 -28.75 -35.15 64.69
CA GLU A 274 -29.71 -34.78 65.75
C GLU A 274 -31.13 -35.33 65.49
N ALA A 275 -31.53 -35.53 64.23
CA ALA A 275 -32.85 -36.08 63.87
C ALA A 275 -32.95 -37.62 63.99
N LYS A 276 -31.82 -38.35 63.92
CA LYS A 276 -31.78 -39.83 64.04
C LYS A 276 -32.41 -40.40 65.32
N PRO A 277 -32.21 -39.85 66.54
CA PRO A 277 -32.82 -40.40 67.76
C PRO A 277 -34.36 -40.36 67.75
N HIS A 278 -34.98 -39.40 67.06
CA HIS A 278 -36.44 -39.29 66.97
C HIS A 278 -37.09 -40.27 65.98
N GLN A 279 -36.30 -40.96 65.15
CA GLN A 279 -36.78 -42.01 64.24
C GLN A 279 -36.74 -43.43 64.84
N ARG A 280 -36.07 -43.64 65.99
CA ARG A 280 -35.99 -44.95 66.66
C ARG A 280 -37.15 -45.25 67.62
N ILE A 281 -38.07 -44.31 67.81
CA ILE A 281 -39.26 -44.46 68.66
C ILE A 281 -40.49 -44.55 67.74
N ARG A 282 -40.57 -45.60 66.93
CA ARG A 282 -41.78 -46.10 66.27
C ARG A 282 -41.63 -47.59 66.04
#